data_AF-U5EHX1-F1
#
_entry.id   AF-U5EHX1-F1
#
_cell.length_a   1.000
_cell.length_b   1.000
_cell.length_c   1.000
_cell.angle_alpha   90.00
_cell.angle_beta   90.00
_cell.angle_gamma   90.00
#
_symmetry.space_group_name_H-M   'P 1'
#
loop_
_entity.id
_entity.type
_entity.pdbx_description
1 polymer ?
#
loop_
_entity_poly.entity_id
_entity_poly.type
_entity_poly.pdbx_seq_one_letter_code
_entity_poly.pdbx_strand_id
1 'polypeptide(L)'
;MGTHQREADSALSERYFDPGDRWVPVDRRWLGMDKRTIAPALIVLALALLQGVLLPRIDAAVPEKDVTVAGDVIALQGGVGFTAAAGWSLVAGERRSDEPTGEGYPTEAVLTRGGTQFVVRVGTYDGDASALLAQIERTDALLGGALKAGGDPVAISTRSGLDGVITRYAAATVDGVLAAFVLDGKGIEVVAIGPAEPGQDILGEVAEMIAGIGRIGDVG
;
A
#
# COMPACT_ATOMS: atom_id res chain seq x y z
N MET A 1 -38.26 69.25 -27.11
CA MET A 1 -37.11 68.54 -27.70
C MET A 1 -36.66 67.48 -26.70
N GLY A 2 -37.07 66.21 -26.83
CA GLY A 2 -36.65 65.16 -25.86
C GLY A 2 -37.53 63.91 -25.72
N THR A 3 -38.73 63.86 -26.34
CA THR A 3 -39.63 62.70 -26.24
C THR A 3 -39.42 61.68 -27.36
N HIS A 4 -39.23 62.13 -28.60
CA HIS A 4 -39.04 61.23 -29.75
C HIS A 4 -37.70 60.45 -29.73
N GLN A 5 -36.66 60.97 -29.05
CA GLN A 5 -35.38 60.28 -28.92
C GLN A 5 -35.46 59.09 -27.94
N ARG A 6 -36.25 59.21 -26.87
CA ARG A 6 -36.42 58.14 -25.86
C ARG A 6 -37.21 56.96 -26.42
N GLU A 7 -38.23 57.21 -27.23
CA GLU A 7 -39.02 56.14 -27.85
C GLU A 7 -38.18 55.35 -28.87
N ALA A 8 -37.28 56.02 -29.60
CA ALA A 8 -36.35 55.37 -30.52
C ALA A 8 -35.29 54.53 -29.79
N ASP A 9 -34.73 55.04 -28.68
CA ASP A 9 -33.77 54.29 -27.85
C ASP A 9 -34.45 53.09 -27.15
N SER A 10 -35.69 53.23 -26.66
CA SER A 10 -36.45 52.13 -26.08
C SER A 10 -36.78 51.05 -27.13
N ALA A 11 -37.19 51.44 -28.35
CA ALA A 11 -37.51 50.52 -29.43
C ALA A 11 -36.30 49.79 -30.03
N LEU A 12 -35.08 50.32 -29.82
CA LEU A 12 -33.82 49.65 -30.16
C LEU A 12 -33.38 48.68 -29.05
N SER A 13 -33.61 49.03 -27.78
CA SER A 13 -33.26 48.18 -26.64
C SER A 13 -34.09 46.88 -26.55
N GLU A 14 -35.36 46.90 -26.96
CA GLU A 14 -36.20 45.70 -27.04
C GLU A 14 -35.81 44.73 -28.16
N ARG A 15 -35.05 45.18 -29.16
CA ARG A 15 -34.75 44.38 -30.36
C ARG A 15 -33.46 43.57 -30.33
N TYR A 16 -32.59 43.70 -29.32
CA TYR A 16 -31.34 42.92 -29.33
C TYR A 16 -30.80 42.63 -27.93
N PHE A 17 -31.50 41.76 -27.21
CA PHE A 17 -30.83 40.85 -26.29
C PHE A 17 -31.30 39.43 -26.58
N ASP A 18 -30.76 38.86 -27.65
CA ASP A 18 -30.78 37.41 -27.89
C ASP A 18 -29.43 36.85 -27.42
N PRO A 19 -29.36 36.34 -26.18
CA PRO A 19 -28.12 35.80 -25.62
C PRO A 19 -27.70 34.44 -26.26
N GLY A 20 -28.41 34.00 -27.30
CA GLY A 20 -28.16 32.76 -28.04
C GLY A 20 -28.46 31.51 -27.21
N ASP A 21 -28.19 30.34 -27.77
CA ASP A 21 -28.41 29.02 -27.14
C ASP A 21 -27.68 28.81 -25.79
N ARG A 22 -26.82 29.75 -25.39
CA ARG A 22 -26.04 29.74 -24.16
C ARG A 22 -26.81 30.30 -22.96
N TRP A 23 -27.97 30.92 -23.19
CA TRP A 23 -28.81 31.48 -22.14
C TRP A 23 -29.79 30.46 -21.59
N VAL A 24 -29.68 30.18 -20.29
CA VAL A 24 -30.63 29.32 -19.58
C VAL A 24 -31.77 30.19 -19.05
N PRO A 25 -33.05 29.98 -19.44
CA PRO A 25 -34.20 30.72 -18.90
C PRO A 25 -34.28 30.65 -17.37
N VAL A 26 -34.73 31.72 -16.72
CA VAL A 26 -34.78 31.81 -15.24
C VAL A 26 -35.65 30.72 -14.60
N ASP A 27 -36.71 30.28 -15.29
CA ASP A 27 -37.60 29.20 -14.82
C ASP A 27 -36.90 27.83 -14.77
N ARG A 28 -35.77 27.71 -15.47
CA ARG A 28 -34.91 26.51 -15.49
C ARG A 28 -33.71 26.63 -14.54
N ARG A 29 -33.57 27.75 -13.81
CA ARG A 29 -32.52 27.95 -12.82
C ARG A 29 -33.04 27.63 -11.42
N TRP A 30 -32.16 27.17 -10.56
CA TRP A 30 -32.37 27.11 -9.12
C TRP A 30 -31.12 27.64 -8.44
N LEU A 31 -31.25 28.68 -7.63
CA LEU A 31 -30.12 29.41 -7.01
C LEU A 31 -29.02 29.85 -8.00
N GLY A 32 -29.41 30.20 -9.23
CA GLY A 32 -28.47 30.63 -10.29
C GLY A 32 -27.82 29.50 -11.09
N MET A 33 -28.07 28.24 -10.73
CA MET A 33 -27.54 27.05 -11.41
C MET A 33 -28.59 26.42 -12.34
N ASP A 34 -28.18 25.94 -13.52
CA ASP A 34 -29.07 25.23 -14.46
C ASP A 34 -29.54 23.90 -13.84
N LYS A 35 -30.85 23.65 -13.81
CA LYS A 35 -31.44 22.40 -13.30
C LYS A 35 -30.88 21.15 -13.99
N ARG A 36 -30.40 21.25 -15.23
CA ARG A 36 -29.78 20.13 -15.96
C ARG A 36 -28.40 19.75 -15.42
N THR A 37 -27.68 20.67 -14.79
CA THR A 37 -26.34 20.41 -14.25
C THR A 37 -26.38 19.96 -12.79
N ILE A 38 -27.50 20.15 -12.10
CA ILE A 38 -27.66 19.78 -10.68
C ILE A 38 -27.54 18.26 -10.50
N ALA A 39 -28.26 17.46 -11.29
CA ALA A 39 -28.23 16.00 -11.16
C ALA A 39 -26.81 15.42 -11.37
N PRO A 40 -26.07 15.72 -12.45
CA PRO A 40 -24.71 15.24 -12.61
C PRO A 40 -23.74 15.80 -11.55
N ALA A 41 -23.90 17.05 -11.11
CA ALA A 41 -23.10 17.62 -10.02
C ALA A 41 -23.33 16.89 -8.69
N LEU A 42 -24.58 16.51 -8.38
CA LEU A 42 -24.90 15.72 -7.20
C LEU A 42 -24.32 14.30 -7.26
N ILE A 43 -24.27 13.69 -8.44
CA ILE A 43 -23.62 12.38 -8.63
C ILE A 43 -22.11 12.49 -8.34
N VAL A 44 -21.43 13.50 -8.90
CA VAL A 44 -20.00 13.72 -8.65
C VAL A 44 -19.76 14.02 -7.17
N LEU A 45 -20.60 14.86 -6.54
CA LEU A 45 -20.51 15.15 -5.11
C LEU A 45 -20.73 13.88 -4.26
N ALA A 46 -21.71 13.05 -4.62
CA ALA A 46 -21.97 11.79 -3.95
C ALA A 46 -20.78 10.84 -4.08
N LEU A 47 -20.15 10.76 -5.26
CA LEU A 47 -18.94 9.96 -5.47
C LEU A 47 -17.76 10.51 -4.67
N ALA A 48 -17.58 11.82 -4.62
CA ALA A 48 -16.55 12.48 -3.82
C ALA A 48 -16.76 12.25 -2.31
N LEU A 49 -18.00 12.29 -1.82
CA LEU A 49 -18.33 11.98 -0.43
C LEU A 49 -18.16 10.48 -0.13
N LEU A 50 -18.57 9.62 -1.06
CA LEU A 50 -18.38 8.18 -0.97
C LEU A 50 -16.88 7.86 -0.83
N GLN A 51 -16.04 8.43 -1.69
CA GLN A 51 -14.61 8.14 -1.70
C GLN A 51 -13.82 8.89 -0.61
N GLY A 52 -14.10 10.15 -0.37
CA GLY A 52 -13.32 10.97 0.57
C GLY A 52 -13.76 10.83 2.04
N VAL A 53 -14.98 10.36 2.29
CA VAL A 53 -15.54 10.30 3.64
C VAL A 53 -16.01 8.89 3.99
N LEU A 54 -16.83 8.26 3.14
CA LEU A 54 -17.46 7.00 3.51
C LEU A 54 -16.48 5.83 3.47
N LEU A 55 -15.69 5.69 2.41
CA LEU A 55 -14.68 4.62 2.30
C LEU A 55 -13.63 4.68 3.42
N PRO A 56 -12.97 5.82 3.71
CA PRO A 56 -12.02 5.92 4.82
C PRO A 56 -12.65 5.63 6.19
N ARG A 57 -13.94 5.96 6.39
CA ARG A 57 -14.63 5.64 7.64
C ARG A 57 -15.03 4.18 7.76
N ILE A 58 -15.40 3.52 6.66
CA ILE A 58 -15.62 2.07 6.67
C ILE A 58 -14.30 1.36 6.99
N ASP A 59 -13.21 1.79 6.36
CA ASP A 59 -11.86 1.27 6.61
C ASP A 59 -11.44 1.46 8.09
N ALA A 60 -11.58 2.68 8.62
CA ALA A 60 -11.30 2.97 10.03
C ALA A 60 -12.28 2.31 11.04
N ALA A 61 -13.44 1.83 10.58
CA ALA A 61 -14.42 1.14 11.42
C ALA A 61 -14.19 -0.36 11.46
N VAL A 62 -13.34 -0.92 10.59
CA VAL A 62 -12.80 -2.27 10.74
C VAL A 62 -11.68 -2.17 11.78
N PRO A 63 -11.86 -2.71 12.99
CA PRO A 63 -10.78 -2.69 13.96
C PRO A 63 -9.60 -3.46 13.36
N GLU A 64 -8.40 -2.90 13.47
CA GLU A 64 -7.16 -3.61 13.19
C GLU A 64 -7.02 -4.69 14.28
N LYS A 65 -7.65 -5.85 14.06
CA LYS A 65 -7.85 -6.86 15.12
C LYS A 65 -6.58 -7.62 15.46
N ASP A 66 -5.53 -7.45 14.67
CA ASP A 66 -4.33 -8.29 14.76
C ASP A 66 -3.05 -7.45 14.76
N VAL A 67 -2.97 -6.51 15.71
CA VAL A 67 -1.76 -5.71 15.93
C VAL A 67 -0.79 -6.51 16.81
N THR A 68 0.47 -6.54 16.40
CA THR A 68 1.55 -7.21 17.12
C THR A 68 1.94 -6.44 18.37
N VAL A 69 2.34 -7.18 19.40
CA VAL A 69 2.93 -6.67 20.64
C VAL A 69 4.38 -7.13 20.74
N ALA A 70 5.15 -6.50 21.62
CA ALA A 70 6.55 -6.84 21.80
C ALA A 70 6.69 -8.32 22.24
N GLY A 71 7.53 -9.07 21.53
CA GLY A 71 7.76 -10.50 21.77
C GLY A 71 6.87 -11.43 20.96
N ASP A 72 5.95 -10.91 20.14
CA ASP A 72 5.25 -11.74 19.16
C ASP A 72 6.24 -12.37 18.19
N VAL A 73 6.15 -13.69 18.05
CA VAL A 73 6.91 -14.45 17.07
C VAL A 73 5.94 -14.89 15.99
N ILE A 74 6.21 -14.51 14.74
CA ILE A 74 5.45 -14.96 13.58
C ILE A 74 6.05 -16.26 13.08
N ALA A 75 5.19 -17.24 12.86
CA ALA A 75 5.55 -18.60 12.54
C ALA A 75 5.22 -18.91 11.07
N LEU A 76 6.16 -19.55 10.39
CA LEU A 76 6.06 -19.95 8.99
C LEU A 76 6.34 -21.43 8.84
N GLN A 77 5.91 -22.00 7.71
CA GLN A 77 6.12 -23.40 7.38
C GLN A 77 7.61 -23.78 7.44
N GLY A 78 7.90 -25.04 7.81
CA GLY A 78 9.28 -25.54 7.88
C GLY A 78 10.04 -25.09 9.13
N GLY A 79 9.34 -24.60 10.15
CA GLY A 79 9.96 -24.18 11.41
C GLY A 79 10.71 -22.86 11.28
N VAL A 80 10.40 -22.05 10.27
CA VAL A 80 10.91 -20.68 10.10
C VAL A 80 10.08 -19.74 10.96
N GLY A 81 10.70 -18.71 11.53
CA GLY A 81 9.98 -17.63 12.19
C GLY A 81 10.81 -16.37 12.35
N PHE A 82 10.17 -15.30 12.81
CA PHE A 82 10.82 -14.04 13.14
C PHE A 82 10.05 -13.30 14.24
N THR A 83 10.74 -12.46 15.01
CA THR A 83 10.11 -11.60 16.01
C THR A 83 9.53 -10.36 15.32
N ALA A 84 8.23 -10.14 15.47
CA ALA A 84 7.58 -8.94 14.95
C ALA A 84 7.86 -7.73 15.86
N ALA A 85 8.12 -6.58 15.26
CA ALA A 85 8.09 -5.32 15.99
C ALA A 85 6.67 -5.03 16.47
N ALA A 86 6.53 -4.40 17.64
CA ALA A 86 5.23 -4.04 18.18
C ALA A 86 4.54 -2.98 17.31
N GLY A 87 3.20 -2.95 17.29
CA GLY A 87 2.42 -1.95 16.57
C GLY A 87 2.34 -2.17 15.07
N TRP A 88 2.75 -3.34 14.57
CA TRP A 88 2.54 -3.75 13.18
C TRP A 88 1.26 -4.57 13.05
N SER A 89 0.54 -4.38 11.97
CA SER A 89 -0.71 -5.09 11.73
C SER A 89 -0.43 -6.37 10.97
N LEU A 90 -0.76 -7.52 11.53
CA LEU A 90 -0.66 -8.82 10.90
C LEU A 90 -1.83 -8.98 9.91
N VAL A 91 -1.53 -8.82 8.62
CA VAL A 91 -2.50 -8.93 7.52
C VAL A 91 -2.68 -10.39 7.10
N ALA A 92 -1.58 -11.15 7.11
CA ALA A 92 -1.56 -12.58 6.83
C ALA A 92 -0.42 -13.23 7.63
N GLY A 93 -0.57 -14.50 8.00
CA GLY A 93 0.38 -15.24 8.84
C GLY A 93 -0.26 -15.71 10.14
N GLU A 94 0.51 -16.44 10.95
CA GLU A 94 0.07 -16.92 12.26
C GLU A 94 1.15 -16.61 13.30
N ARG A 95 0.74 -16.28 14.54
CA ARG A 95 1.70 -16.17 15.64
C ARG A 95 2.05 -17.57 16.12
N ARG A 96 3.26 -17.75 16.65
CA ARG A 96 3.69 -18.99 17.29
C ARG A 96 2.77 -19.39 18.45
N SER A 97 2.22 -18.40 19.17
CA SER A 97 1.29 -18.61 20.29
C SER A 97 -0.07 -19.16 19.87
N ASP A 98 -0.41 -19.01 18.59
CA ASP A 98 -1.68 -19.46 18.07
C ASP A 98 -1.57 -20.95 17.74
N GLU A 99 -2.62 -21.70 18.07
CA GLU A 99 -2.71 -23.11 17.67
C GLU A 99 -2.73 -23.14 16.13
N PRO A 100 -1.79 -23.83 15.47
CA PRO A 100 -1.75 -23.85 14.01
C PRO A 100 -3.10 -24.31 13.47
N THR A 101 -3.66 -23.59 12.50
CA THR A 101 -4.77 -24.15 11.74
C THR A 101 -4.30 -25.49 11.16
N GLY A 102 -5.11 -26.55 11.28
CA GLY A 102 -4.67 -27.96 11.29
C GLY A 102 -3.79 -28.52 10.15
N GLU A 103 -3.37 -27.69 9.19
CA GLU A 103 -2.40 -27.97 8.12
C GLU A 103 -0.95 -27.50 8.46
N GLY A 104 -0.76 -26.83 9.60
CA GLY A 104 0.53 -26.26 10.04
C GLY A 104 0.67 -24.78 9.67
N TYR A 105 1.81 -24.17 10.03
CA TYR A 105 2.05 -22.74 9.78
C TYR A 105 2.07 -22.40 8.28
N PRO A 106 1.61 -21.18 7.91
CA PRO A 106 1.51 -20.76 6.51
C PRO A 106 2.87 -20.55 5.84
N THR A 107 2.90 -20.51 4.52
CA THR A 107 4.11 -20.21 3.73
C THR A 107 4.40 -18.72 3.59
N GLU A 108 3.47 -17.85 3.97
CA GLU A 108 3.57 -16.40 3.84
C GLU A 108 3.11 -15.71 5.12
N ALA A 109 3.81 -14.64 5.49
CA ALA A 109 3.38 -13.68 6.50
C ALA A 109 3.50 -12.26 5.93
N VAL A 110 2.51 -11.42 6.24
CA VAL A 110 2.41 -10.03 5.78
C VAL A 110 2.08 -9.15 6.97
N LEU A 111 2.97 -8.21 7.27
CA LEU A 111 2.77 -7.17 8.28
C LEU A 111 2.74 -5.80 7.61
N THR A 112 1.93 -4.88 8.13
CA THR A 112 1.88 -3.50 7.64
C THR A 112 1.95 -2.48 8.76
N ARG A 113 2.67 -1.38 8.54
CA ARG A 113 2.68 -0.22 9.44
C ARG A 113 3.04 1.06 8.68
N GLY A 114 2.28 2.13 8.87
CA GLY A 114 2.62 3.45 8.34
C GLY A 114 2.85 3.49 6.82
N GLY A 115 2.09 2.69 6.05
CA GLY A 115 2.27 2.56 4.60
C GLY A 115 3.45 1.70 4.14
N THR A 116 4.18 1.10 5.08
CA THR A 116 5.22 0.10 4.82
C THR A 116 4.62 -1.30 4.95
N GLN A 117 4.93 -2.18 4.01
CA GLN A 117 4.58 -3.59 4.02
C GLN A 117 5.85 -4.42 4.21
N PHE A 118 5.79 -5.39 5.10
CA PHE A 118 6.83 -6.38 5.36
C PHE A 118 6.27 -7.77 5.06
N VAL A 119 6.84 -8.45 4.07
CA VAL A 119 6.41 -9.76 3.59
C VAL A 119 7.53 -10.76 3.80
N VAL A 120 7.21 -11.91 4.38
CA VAL A 120 8.11 -13.06 4.45
C VAL A 120 7.46 -14.24 3.77
N ARG A 121 8.19 -14.89 2.85
CA ARG A 121 7.75 -16.09 2.14
C ARG A 121 8.74 -17.21 2.33
N VAL A 122 8.22 -18.42 2.47
CA VAL A 122 9.04 -19.63 2.57
C VAL A 122 8.65 -20.64 1.51
N GLY A 123 9.66 -21.31 0.95
CA GLY A 123 9.48 -22.35 -0.06
C GLY A 123 10.61 -23.37 0.00
N THR A 124 10.45 -24.50 -0.69
CA THR A 124 11.55 -25.47 -0.84
C THR A 124 12.65 -24.90 -1.72
N TYR A 125 13.90 -24.98 -1.27
CA TYR A 125 15.04 -24.48 -2.01
C TYR A 125 16.35 -25.16 -1.58
N ASP A 126 17.09 -25.70 -2.54
CA ASP A 126 18.31 -26.49 -2.29
C ASP A 126 19.61 -25.73 -2.61
N GLY A 127 19.51 -24.48 -3.05
CA GLY A 127 20.67 -23.62 -3.34
C GLY A 127 21.11 -22.78 -2.14
N ASP A 128 21.97 -21.80 -2.38
CA ASP A 128 22.38 -20.80 -1.39
C ASP A 128 21.59 -19.48 -1.49
N ALA A 129 21.72 -18.62 -0.49
CA ALA A 129 20.98 -17.36 -0.42
C ALA A 129 21.25 -16.42 -1.60
N SER A 130 22.48 -16.40 -2.15
CA SER A 130 22.82 -15.56 -3.30
C SER A 130 22.16 -16.06 -4.58
N ALA A 131 22.12 -17.38 -4.77
CA ALA A 131 21.42 -18.01 -5.87
C ALA A 131 19.90 -17.83 -5.75
N LEU A 132 19.35 -17.85 -4.52
CA LEU A 132 17.94 -17.59 -4.27
C LEU A 132 17.57 -16.16 -4.66
N LEU A 133 18.35 -15.18 -4.20
CA LEU A 133 18.14 -13.77 -4.54
C LEU A 133 18.15 -13.57 -6.07
N ALA A 134 19.16 -14.09 -6.75
CA ALA A 134 19.26 -14.00 -8.20
C ALA A 134 18.10 -14.70 -8.94
N GLN A 135 17.52 -15.76 -8.35
CA GLN A 135 16.33 -16.41 -8.89
C GLN A 135 15.07 -15.56 -8.70
N ILE A 136 14.89 -14.92 -7.53
CA ILE A 136 13.77 -14.02 -7.26
C ILE A 136 13.82 -12.84 -8.24
N GLU A 137 14.98 -12.18 -8.36
CA GLU A 137 15.19 -11.05 -9.28
C GLU A 137 14.89 -11.43 -10.73
N ARG A 138 15.35 -12.61 -11.17
CA ARG A 138 15.07 -13.13 -12.51
C ARG A 138 13.59 -13.40 -12.70
N THR A 139 12.91 -13.94 -11.70
CA THR A 139 11.47 -14.26 -11.77
C THR A 139 10.64 -12.98 -11.86
N ASP A 140 10.93 -11.99 -11.02
CA ASP A 140 10.27 -10.67 -11.06
C ASP A 140 10.48 -9.99 -12.44
N ALA A 141 11.71 -10.01 -12.96
CA ALA A 141 12.01 -9.46 -14.28
C ALA A 141 11.23 -10.16 -15.42
N LEU A 142 11.06 -11.48 -15.35
CA LEU A 142 10.29 -12.25 -16.34
C LEU A 142 8.78 -11.97 -16.26
N LEU A 143 8.27 -11.67 -15.07
CA LEU A 143 6.87 -11.34 -14.84
C LEU A 143 6.55 -9.86 -15.12
N GLY A 144 7.53 -9.06 -15.56
CA GLY A 144 7.36 -7.65 -15.87
C GLY A 144 7.29 -6.76 -14.63
N GLY A 145 7.93 -7.18 -13.53
CA GLY A 145 8.03 -6.41 -12.30
C GLY A 145 8.58 -5.00 -12.53
N ALA A 146 7.94 -4.02 -11.88
CA ALA A 146 8.35 -2.61 -11.90
C ALA A 146 9.53 -2.33 -10.95
N LEU A 147 9.91 -3.32 -10.14
CA LEU A 147 10.91 -3.23 -9.10
C LEU A 147 12.30 -3.47 -9.72
N LYS A 148 13.28 -2.62 -9.39
CA LYS A 148 14.68 -2.81 -9.80
C LYS A 148 15.60 -2.83 -8.59
N ALA A 149 16.49 -3.81 -8.54
CA ALA A 149 17.58 -3.83 -7.59
C ALA A 149 18.43 -2.57 -7.79
N GLY A 150 18.62 -1.81 -6.70
CA GLY A 150 19.30 -0.53 -6.68
C GLY A 150 20.81 -0.62 -6.47
N GLY A 151 21.38 -1.84 -6.44
CA GLY A 151 22.81 -2.07 -6.28
C GLY A 151 23.17 -3.54 -6.11
N ASP A 152 24.46 -3.79 -5.85
CA ASP A 152 24.97 -5.14 -5.60
C ASP A 152 24.46 -5.67 -4.25
N PRO A 153 24.06 -6.96 -4.17
CA PRO A 153 23.69 -7.59 -2.91
C PRO A 153 24.83 -7.57 -1.89
N VAL A 154 24.47 -7.37 -0.62
CA VAL A 154 25.38 -7.36 0.52
C VAL A 154 25.09 -8.56 1.41
N ALA A 155 26.15 -9.25 1.87
CA ALA A 155 26.01 -10.34 2.82
C ALA A 155 25.57 -9.82 4.20
N ILE A 156 24.64 -10.53 4.83
CA ILE A 156 24.13 -10.25 6.17
C ILE A 156 24.00 -11.55 6.96
N SER A 157 24.02 -11.44 8.29
CA SER A 157 23.73 -12.56 9.18
C SER A 157 22.65 -12.15 10.18
N THR A 158 21.71 -13.04 10.44
CA THR A 158 20.68 -12.83 11.47
C THR A 158 21.24 -13.09 12.87
N ARG A 159 20.49 -12.73 13.91
CA ARG A 159 20.86 -13.00 15.32
C ARG A 159 20.89 -14.49 15.64
N SER A 160 20.15 -15.31 14.89
CA SER A 160 20.20 -16.77 15.02
C SER A 160 21.43 -17.39 14.32
N GLY A 161 22.26 -16.56 13.66
CA GLY A 161 23.44 -17.02 12.92
C GLY A 161 23.12 -17.49 11.50
N LEU A 162 21.95 -17.14 10.96
CA LEU A 162 21.57 -17.48 9.59
C LEU A 162 22.22 -16.51 8.61
N ASP A 163 23.06 -17.01 7.72
CA ASP A 163 23.66 -16.22 6.66
C ASP A 163 22.67 -15.99 5.51
N GLY A 164 22.69 -14.78 4.98
CA GLY A 164 21.85 -14.35 3.87
C GLY A 164 22.46 -13.23 3.07
N VAL A 165 21.67 -12.72 2.13
CA VAL A 165 22.01 -11.57 1.30
C VAL A 165 20.85 -10.59 1.29
N ILE A 166 21.15 -9.31 1.19
CA ILE A 166 20.16 -8.24 1.07
C ILE A 166 20.56 -7.30 -0.05
N THR A 167 19.57 -6.85 -0.82
CA THR A 167 19.75 -5.78 -1.79
C THR A 167 18.68 -4.71 -1.58
N ARG A 168 19.01 -3.48 -1.94
CA ARG A 168 18.03 -2.39 -1.97
C ARG A 168 17.22 -2.49 -3.24
N TYR A 169 15.96 -2.15 -3.15
CA TYR A 169 15.04 -2.04 -4.27
C TYR A 169 14.49 -0.63 -4.33
N ALA A 170 14.39 -0.10 -5.54
CA ALA A 170 13.77 1.20 -5.78
C ALA A 170 12.86 1.12 -7.00
N ALA A 171 11.73 1.82 -6.92
CA ALA A 171 10.87 2.15 -8.05
C ALA A 171 10.49 3.63 -7.98
N ALA A 172 9.80 4.14 -8.99
CA ALA A 172 9.55 5.58 -9.14
C ALA A 172 8.88 6.26 -7.93
N THR A 173 8.16 5.50 -7.08
CA THR A 173 7.41 6.04 -5.93
C THR A 173 7.59 5.24 -4.64
N VAL A 174 8.39 4.18 -4.64
CA VAL A 174 8.57 3.29 -3.48
C VAL A 174 10.02 2.86 -3.37
N ASP A 175 10.50 2.79 -2.14
CA ASP A 175 11.79 2.21 -1.80
C ASP A 175 11.58 0.97 -0.93
N GLY A 176 12.56 0.08 -0.96
CA GLY A 176 12.47 -1.16 -0.24
C GLY A 176 13.77 -1.93 -0.15
N VAL A 177 13.67 -3.09 0.47
CA VAL A 177 14.74 -4.07 0.56
C VAL A 177 14.19 -5.45 0.22
N LEU A 178 15.04 -6.24 -0.44
CA LEU A 178 14.82 -7.66 -0.66
C LEU A 178 15.96 -8.42 0.01
N ALA A 179 15.64 -9.29 0.95
CA ALA A 179 16.59 -10.20 1.58
C ALA A 179 16.24 -11.65 1.27
N ALA A 180 17.27 -12.48 1.17
CA ALA A 180 17.15 -13.90 0.93
C ALA A 180 18.00 -14.66 1.96
N PHE A 181 17.44 -15.74 2.51
CA PHE A 181 18.11 -16.67 3.41
C PHE A 181 17.78 -18.10 3.03
N VAL A 182 18.59 -19.06 3.50
CA VAL A 182 18.31 -20.49 3.32
C VAL A 182 18.49 -21.22 4.65
N LEU A 183 17.44 -21.91 5.10
CA LEU A 183 17.42 -22.69 6.34
C LEU A 183 16.89 -24.10 6.06
N ASP A 184 17.66 -25.15 6.33
CA ASP A 184 17.24 -26.56 6.21
C ASP A 184 16.55 -26.93 4.88
N GLY A 185 17.07 -26.46 3.74
CA GLY A 185 16.44 -26.69 2.43
C GLY A 185 15.16 -25.87 2.19
N LYS A 186 14.96 -24.80 2.97
CA LYS A 186 13.93 -23.78 2.77
C LYS A 186 14.57 -22.48 2.33
N GLY A 187 14.10 -21.93 1.23
CA GLY A 187 14.39 -20.57 0.83
C GLY A 187 13.44 -19.63 1.55
N ILE A 188 13.98 -18.55 2.10
CA ILE A 188 13.24 -17.50 2.81
C ILE A 188 13.45 -16.22 2.01
N GLU A 189 12.36 -15.69 1.47
CA GLU A 189 12.31 -14.38 0.81
C GLU A 189 11.72 -13.37 1.78
N VAL A 190 12.35 -12.20 1.88
CA VAL A 190 11.87 -11.09 2.70
C VAL A 190 11.81 -9.85 1.83
N VAL A 191 10.63 -9.25 1.73
CA VAL A 191 10.39 -8.02 0.98
C VAL A 191 9.84 -6.98 1.95
N ALA A 192 10.53 -5.86 2.08
CA ALA A 192 9.98 -4.70 2.77
C ALA A 192 9.89 -3.53 1.79
N ILE A 193 8.69 -3.00 1.56
CA ILE A 193 8.44 -1.91 0.62
C ILE A 193 7.61 -0.83 1.33
N GLY A 194 7.99 0.42 1.13
CA GLY A 194 7.28 1.55 1.73
C GLY A 194 7.48 2.85 0.94
N PRO A 195 7.06 3.99 1.52
CA PRO A 195 7.34 5.30 0.96
C PRO A 195 8.85 5.52 0.82
N ALA A 196 9.28 6.36 -0.12
CA ALA A 196 10.71 6.64 -0.39
C ALA A 196 11.47 7.18 0.84
N GLU A 197 10.79 7.90 1.72
CA GLU A 197 11.33 8.38 2.99
C GLU A 197 10.49 7.84 4.15
N PRO A 198 10.70 6.57 4.56
CA PRO A 198 10.03 6.03 5.73
C PRO A 198 10.59 6.68 7.01
N GLY A 199 9.82 6.65 8.09
CA GLY A 199 10.29 7.05 9.41
C GLY A 199 11.51 6.21 9.84
N GLN A 200 12.45 6.83 10.56
CA GLN A 200 13.66 6.15 11.07
C GLN A 200 13.30 5.00 12.03
N ASP A 201 12.18 5.12 12.74
CA ASP A 201 11.60 4.07 13.57
C ASP A 201 11.22 2.84 12.74
N ILE A 202 10.50 3.03 11.63
CA ILE A 202 10.11 1.93 10.74
C ILE A 202 11.32 1.24 10.12
N LEU A 203 12.34 2.01 9.71
CA LEU A 203 13.58 1.42 9.18
C LEU A 203 14.29 0.54 10.21
N GLY A 204 14.39 1.02 11.46
CA GLY A 204 14.96 0.24 12.55
C GLY A 204 14.16 -1.03 12.84
N GLU A 205 12.83 -0.93 12.87
CA GLU A 205 11.94 -2.07 13.08
C GLU A 205 12.04 -3.12 11.97
N VAL A 206 12.10 -2.70 10.70
CA VAL A 206 12.32 -3.62 9.55
C VAL A 206 13.66 -4.32 9.69
N ALA A 207 14.74 -3.60 10.00
CA ALA A 207 16.05 -4.20 10.20
C ALA A 207 16.06 -5.22 11.36
N GLU A 208 15.40 -4.90 12.49
CA GLU A 208 15.27 -5.81 13.63
C GLU A 208 14.45 -7.06 13.32
N MET A 209 13.38 -6.92 12.54
CA MET A 209 12.58 -8.07 12.06
C MET A 209 13.41 -8.97 11.13
N ILE A 210 14.15 -8.40 10.18
CA ILE A 210 15.07 -9.16 9.31
C ILE A 210 16.13 -9.87 10.16
N ALA A 211 16.75 -9.17 11.10
CA ALA A 211 17.75 -9.73 12.00
C ALA A 211 17.17 -10.79 12.95
N GLY A 212 15.85 -10.80 13.17
CA GLY A 212 15.14 -11.79 13.98
C GLY A 212 14.77 -13.07 13.23
N ILE A 213 15.05 -13.18 11.93
CA ILE A 213 14.72 -14.38 11.16
C ILE A 213 15.59 -15.56 11.61
N GLY A 214 14.96 -16.73 11.73
CA GLY A 214 15.65 -17.96 12.05
C GLY A 214 14.73 -19.16 12.16
N ARG A 215 15.25 -20.23 12.75
CA ARG A 215 14.42 -21.33 13.20
C ARG A 215 13.56 -20.85 14.37
N ILE A 216 12.27 -21.11 14.33
CA ILE A 216 11.28 -20.63 15.30
C ILE A 216 11.62 -20.94 16.77
N GLY A 217 12.38 -22.01 17.04
CA GLY A 217 12.86 -22.35 18.39
C GLY A 217 13.99 -21.45 18.91
N ASP A 218 14.75 -20.83 18.00
CA ASP A 218 15.91 -19.99 18.27
C ASP A 218 15.55 -18.49 18.22
N VAL A 219 14.30 -18.17 17.87
CA VAL A 219 13.75 -16.81 17.80
C VAL A 219 13.17 -16.42 19.17
N GLY A 220 13.72 -15.37 19.78
CA GLY A 220 13.33 -14.83 21.08
C GLY A 220 13.87 -13.42 21.30
#